data_AF-A4N6V4-F1
#
_entry.id   AF-A4N6V4-F1
#
_cell.length_a   1.000
_cell.length_b   1.000
_cell.length_c   1.000
_cell.angle_alpha   90.00
_cell.angle_beta   90.00
_cell.angle_gamma   90.00
#
_symmetry.space_group_name_H-M   'P 1'
#
loop_
_entity.id
_entity.type
_entity.pdbx_description
1 polymer ?
#
loop_
_entity_poly.entity_id
_entity_poly.type
_entity_poly.pdbx_seq_one_letter_code
_entity_poly.pdbx_strand_id
1 'polypeptide(L)'
;MLQQWLAYLFLSAGAPFKAGGRKNDPTGYTEVNKGKLTFRNAADLYLYPNTLVVVKATGEQLKEWLECSAGMFKQIDPTSDKPQSLIDWEGFRTYNFDVIDGVNYEYDLTKPARYDGECKLINPESHRVVNLTYQGKPVDPKAEFLIATNNYRAYGNKFPGTGDKHIVYASPDESRQILADYIKATSEKEGSVNPNADKNWRFVPITGNDKLDVRFETSPSEQAAKFIAEKAQYPMKQVGTDEIGFAVYQIDLSK
;
A
#
# COMPACT_ATOMS: atom_id res chain seq x y z
N MET A 1 -17.20 8.69 26.33
CA MET A 1 -16.81 8.80 24.91
C MET A 1 -15.96 7.63 24.43
N LEU A 2 -14.90 7.18 25.13
CA LEU A 2 -14.06 6.04 24.70
C LEU A 2 -14.82 4.69 24.59
N GLN A 3 -15.87 4.49 25.40
CA GLN A 3 -16.66 3.25 25.42
C GLN A 3 -17.49 3.00 24.14
N GLN A 4 -17.76 4.04 23.33
CA GLN A 4 -18.59 3.93 22.13
C GLN A 4 -17.82 3.34 20.93
N TRP A 5 -16.50 3.25 21.03
CA TRP A 5 -15.60 2.83 19.95
C TRP A 5 -15.20 1.35 20.05
N LEU A 6 -15.34 0.72 21.21
CA LEU A 6 -14.89 -0.67 21.47
C LEU A 6 -15.62 -1.74 20.63
N ALA A 7 -16.77 -1.40 20.03
CA ALA A 7 -17.54 -2.31 19.19
C ALA A 7 -17.14 -2.27 17.71
N TYR A 8 -16.27 -1.34 17.29
CA TYR A 8 -15.92 -1.15 15.90
C TYR A 8 -14.62 -1.87 15.51
N LEU A 9 -14.59 -2.32 14.26
CA LEU A 9 -13.43 -2.95 13.65
C LEU A 9 -12.47 -1.84 13.19
N PHE A 10 -11.30 -1.74 13.83
CA PHE A 10 -10.30 -0.73 13.50
C PHE A 10 -9.31 -1.21 12.45
N LEU A 11 -9.07 -0.36 11.46
CA LEU A 11 -8.08 -0.52 10.40
C LEU A 11 -7.27 0.78 10.25
N SER A 12 -6.17 0.73 9.52
CA SER A 12 -5.47 1.93 9.08
C SER A 12 -5.18 1.90 7.59
N ALA A 13 -5.25 3.04 6.90
CA ALA A 13 -4.94 3.18 5.49
C ALA A 13 -3.75 4.14 5.30
N GLY A 14 -2.70 3.66 4.64
CA GLY A 14 -1.48 4.43 4.39
C GLY A 14 -0.93 4.20 2.99
N ALA A 15 -0.40 5.27 2.38
CA ALA A 15 0.22 5.23 1.06
C ALA A 15 1.75 5.40 1.15
N PRO A 16 2.52 4.84 0.20
CA PRO A 16 3.94 5.13 0.08
C PRO A 16 4.14 6.50 -0.59
N PHE A 17 4.67 7.47 0.15
CA PHE A 17 4.89 8.82 -0.40
C PHE A 17 6.18 8.96 -1.21
N LYS A 18 7.25 8.27 -0.80
CA LYS A 18 8.52 8.19 -1.54
C LYS A 18 8.67 6.80 -2.15
N ALA A 19 8.27 6.69 -3.41
CA ALA A 19 8.31 5.44 -4.17
C ALA A 19 8.73 5.69 -5.63
N GLY A 20 9.86 6.37 -5.83
CA GLY A 20 10.41 6.61 -7.18
C GLY A 20 9.87 7.84 -7.91
N GLY A 21 9.27 8.79 -7.16
CA GLY A 21 8.63 9.98 -7.73
C GLY A 21 7.48 9.65 -8.67
N ARG A 22 7.50 10.22 -9.87
CA ARG A 22 6.59 9.89 -10.99
C ARG A 22 7.35 9.12 -12.07
N LYS A 23 8.02 8.04 -11.67
CA LYS A 23 8.99 7.29 -12.49
C LYS A 23 10.18 8.14 -12.95
N ASN A 24 10.60 9.11 -12.13
CA ASN A 24 11.63 10.07 -12.52
C ASN A 24 12.73 10.30 -11.45
N ASP A 25 12.66 9.59 -10.32
CA ASP A 25 13.63 9.71 -9.24
C ASP A 25 13.97 8.32 -8.67
N PRO A 26 14.98 7.62 -9.22
CA PRO A 26 15.43 6.32 -8.72
C PRO A 26 15.92 6.35 -7.26
N THR A 27 16.22 7.52 -6.72
CA THR A 27 16.68 7.70 -5.32
C THR A 27 15.54 8.09 -4.38
N GLY A 28 14.34 8.33 -4.91
CA GLY A 28 13.17 8.86 -4.22
C GLY A 28 12.43 7.82 -3.39
N TYR A 29 13.13 7.11 -2.50
CA TYR A 29 12.58 6.11 -1.59
C TYR A 29 12.83 6.51 -0.12
N THR A 30 11.98 6.03 0.78
CA THR A 30 12.20 6.18 2.23
C THR A 30 13.07 5.03 2.72
N GLU A 31 14.24 5.36 3.27
CA GLU A 31 15.18 4.39 3.83
C GLU A 31 15.58 4.83 5.25
N VAL A 32 15.17 4.06 6.26
CA VAL A 32 15.49 4.34 7.66
C VAL A 32 16.44 3.28 8.19
N ASN A 33 17.71 3.66 8.34
CA ASN A 33 18.75 2.77 8.86
C ASN A 33 18.50 2.40 10.33
N LYS A 34 18.80 1.14 10.67
CA LYS A 34 18.87 0.70 12.07
C LYS A 34 19.87 1.60 12.81
N GLY A 35 19.47 2.13 13.96
CA GLY A 35 20.31 2.96 14.79
C GLY A 35 19.52 4.03 15.50
N LYS A 36 20.20 5.12 15.85
CA LYS A 36 19.58 6.25 16.53
C LYS A 36 18.62 6.96 15.59
N LEU A 37 17.32 6.88 15.91
CA LEU A 37 16.29 7.62 15.21
C LEU A 37 16.34 9.10 15.62
N THR A 38 16.11 9.96 14.64
CA THR A 38 16.02 11.41 14.79
C THR A 38 14.68 11.89 14.22
N PHE A 39 14.28 13.12 14.52
CA PHE A 39 13.07 13.72 13.95
C PHE A 39 13.10 13.72 12.40
N ARG A 40 14.29 13.79 11.79
CA ARG A 40 14.46 13.68 10.33
C ARG A 40 13.91 12.35 9.80
N ASN A 41 14.05 11.25 10.54
CA ASN A 41 13.53 9.95 10.12
C ASN A 41 11.99 9.94 10.11
N ALA A 42 11.34 10.55 11.11
CA ALA A 42 9.88 10.68 11.11
C ALA A 42 9.37 11.54 9.94
N ALA A 43 10.10 12.61 9.60
CA ALA A 43 9.76 13.45 8.45
C ALA A 43 9.92 12.74 7.09
N ASP A 44 10.89 11.82 6.97
CA ASP A 44 11.07 11.00 5.77
C ASP A 44 10.05 9.86 5.66
N LEU A 45 9.55 9.36 6.79
CA LEU A 45 8.46 8.37 6.86
C LEU A 45 7.09 8.98 6.49
N TYR A 46 6.85 10.24 6.85
CA TYR A 46 5.62 10.95 6.50
C TYR A 46 5.92 12.36 5.97
N LEU A 47 5.92 12.51 4.64
CA LEU A 47 6.37 13.71 3.93
C LEU A 47 5.40 14.90 4.03
N TYR A 48 4.11 14.66 4.18
CA TYR A 48 3.08 15.70 4.11
C TYR A 48 2.58 16.10 5.50
N PRO A 49 2.23 17.38 5.74
CA PRO A 49 1.63 17.83 7.00
C PRO A 49 0.12 17.50 7.03
N ASN A 50 -0.23 16.24 6.75
CA ASN A 50 -1.63 15.82 6.81
C ASN A 50 -2.03 15.51 8.26
N THR A 51 -3.24 15.89 8.66
CA THR A 51 -3.79 15.52 9.97
C THR A 51 -4.46 14.16 9.95
N LEU A 52 -4.54 13.51 11.13
CA LEU A 52 -5.24 12.24 11.30
C LEU A 52 -6.75 12.43 11.20
N VAL A 53 -7.40 11.59 10.41
CA VAL A 53 -8.87 11.52 10.29
C VAL A 53 -9.30 10.06 10.34
N VAL A 54 -10.45 9.79 10.94
CA VAL A 54 -11.07 8.45 10.95
C VAL A 54 -12.36 8.52 10.16
N VAL A 55 -12.48 7.63 9.17
CA VAL A 55 -13.69 7.43 8.38
C VAL A 55 -14.38 6.12 8.77
N LYS A 56 -15.69 6.08 8.67
CA LYS A 56 -16.51 4.87 8.80
C LYS A 56 -16.89 4.37 7.42
N ALA A 57 -16.49 3.15 7.08
CA ALA A 57 -16.77 2.51 5.79
C ALA A 57 -17.39 1.13 5.99
N THR A 58 -18.27 0.72 5.07
CA THR A 58 -18.79 -0.66 5.05
C THR A 58 -17.74 -1.64 4.51
N GLY A 59 -17.90 -2.93 4.75
CA GLY A 59 -17.03 -3.96 4.16
C GLY A 59 -17.01 -3.94 2.63
N GLU A 60 -18.13 -3.59 2.00
CA GLU A 60 -18.20 -3.36 0.55
C GLU A 60 -17.34 -2.17 0.12
N GLN A 61 -17.46 -1.04 0.82
CA GLN A 61 -16.67 0.16 0.53
C GLN A 61 -15.17 -0.07 0.77
N LEU A 62 -14.83 -0.81 1.83
CA LEU A 62 -13.46 -1.26 2.09
C LEU A 62 -12.91 -2.07 0.91
N LYS A 63 -13.68 -3.02 0.37
CA LYS A 63 -13.27 -3.80 -0.79
C LYS A 63 -13.07 -2.90 -2.01
N GLU A 64 -14.00 -2.01 -2.32
CA GLU A 64 -13.90 -1.13 -3.48
C GLU A 64 -12.77 -0.08 -3.33
N TRP A 65 -12.42 0.32 -2.10
CA TRP A 65 -11.22 1.12 -1.82
C TRP A 65 -9.95 0.35 -2.21
N LEU A 66 -9.83 -0.91 -1.80
CA LEU A 66 -8.70 -1.77 -2.19
C LEU A 66 -8.66 -1.99 -3.71
N GLU A 67 -9.81 -2.15 -4.37
CA GLU A 67 -9.88 -2.21 -5.83
C GLU A 67 -9.38 -0.93 -6.51
N CYS A 68 -9.63 0.25 -5.91
CA CYS A 68 -9.04 1.51 -6.36
C CYS A 68 -7.52 1.51 -6.21
N SER A 69 -7.01 1.08 -5.05
CA SER A 69 -5.56 0.93 -4.82
C SER A 69 -4.93 -0.05 -5.83
N ALA A 70 -5.63 -1.13 -6.19
CA ALA A 70 -5.16 -2.14 -7.15
C ALA A 70 -4.86 -1.58 -8.55
N GLY A 71 -5.33 -0.36 -8.86
CA GLY A 71 -4.99 0.37 -10.09
C GLY A 71 -3.50 0.67 -10.26
N MET A 72 -2.71 0.60 -9.18
CA MET A 72 -1.25 0.75 -9.24
C MET A 72 -0.57 -0.32 -10.10
N PHE A 73 -1.19 -1.48 -10.27
CA PHE A 73 -0.61 -2.61 -10.99
C PHE A 73 -1.18 -2.74 -12.42
N LYS A 74 -0.32 -3.04 -13.39
CA LYS A 74 -0.78 -3.45 -14.74
C LYS A 74 -1.40 -4.85 -14.69
N GLN A 75 -2.29 -5.11 -15.64
CA GLN A 75 -2.78 -6.48 -15.86
C GLN A 75 -1.62 -7.33 -16.40
N ILE A 76 -1.45 -8.53 -15.84
CA ILE A 76 -0.48 -9.51 -16.29
C ILE A 76 -1.20 -10.54 -17.16
N ASP A 77 -0.76 -10.69 -18.41
CA ASP A 77 -1.16 -11.77 -19.29
C ASP A 77 -0.39 -13.05 -18.91
N PRO A 78 -1.05 -14.07 -18.35
CA PRO A 78 -0.38 -15.31 -17.93
C PRO A 78 0.12 -16.14 -19.12
N THR A 79 -0.36 -15.87 -20.34
CA THR A 79 -0.01 -16.63 -21.54
C THR A 79 1.17 -16.05 -22.31
N SER A 80 1.63 -14.86 -21.93
CA SER A 80 2.71 -14.15 -22.60
C SER A 80 4.07 -14.44 -21.98
N ASP A 81 5.03 -14.78 -22.83
CA ASP A 81 6.45 -14.94 -22.47
C ASP A 81 7.25 -13.62 -22.60
N LYS A 82 6.58 -12.53 -23.02
CA LYS A 82 7.22 -11.21 -23.16
C LYS A 82 7.34 -10.52 -21.81
N PRO A 83 8.36 -9.65 -21.60
CA PRO A 83 8.43 -8.80 -20.41
C PRO A 83 7.19 -7.94 -20.22
N GLN A 84 6.65 -7.90 -18.99
CA GLN A 84 5.49 -7.12 -18.60
C GLN A 84 5.83 -6.27 -17.37
N SER A 85 5.67 -4.95 -17.44
CA SER A 85 5.86 -4.08 -16.28
C SER A 85 4.75 -4.32 -15.25
N LEU A 86 5.11 -4.48 -13.99
CA LEU A 86 4.17 -4.65 -12.88
C LEU A 86 3.48 -3.33 -12.55
N ILE A 87 4.21 -2.22 -12.56
CA ILE A 87 3.72 -0.92 -12.08
C ILE A 87 3.16 -0.09 -13.24
N ASP A 88 1.99 0.51 -13.01
CA ASP A 88 1.42 1.51 -13.91
C ASP A 88 1.92 2.92 -13.58
N TRP A 89 3.14 3.22 -14.03
CA TRP A 89 3.78 4.51 -13.85
C TRP A 89 3.09 5.67 -14.58
N GLU A 90 2.33 5.37 -15.65
CA GLU A 90 1.69 6.36 -16.51
C GLU A 90 0.30 6.71 -16.00
N GLY A 91 -0.52 5.69 -15.73
CA GLY A 91 -1.92 5.82 -15.38
C GLY A 91 -2.19 5.99 -13.88
N PHE A 92 -1.23 5.69 -13.01
CA PHE A 92 -1.45 5.69 -11.57
C PHE A 92 -0.43 6.53 -10.79
N ARG A 93 -0.85 7.08 -9.65
CA ARG A 93 0.01 7.85 -8.73
C ARG A 93 0.21 7.07 -7.45
N THR A 94 1.47 6.91 -7.03
CA THR A 94 1.87 6.11 -5.86
C THR A 94 1.15 6.52 -4.57
N TYR A 95 0.87 7.81 -4.36
CA TYR A 95 0.11 8.30 -3.21
C TYR A 95 -1.38 7.89 -3.22
N ASN A 96 -1.88 7.27 -4.30
CA ASN A 96 -3.21 6.66 -4.38
C ASN A 96 -3.17 5.14 -4.13
N PHE A 97 -1.99 4.55 -3.92
CA PHE A 97 -1.88 3.15 -3.54
C PHE A 97 -1.93 3.05 -2.01
N ASP A 98 -3.13 2.90 -1.46
CA ASP A 98 -3.27 2.66 -0.03
C ASP A 98 -3.13 1.17 0.28
N VAL A 99 -2.25 0.85 1.24
CA VAL A 99 -2.28 -0.41 1.98
C VAL A 99 -3.23 -0.23 3.17
N ILE A 100 -4.13 -1.19 3.37
CA ILE A 100 -5.03 -1.20 4.53
C ILE A 100 -4.59 -2.29 5.51
N ASP A 101 -4.08 -1.86 6.66
CA ASP A 101 -3.60 -2.74 7.73
C ASP A 101 -4.76 -3.20 8.64
N GLY A 102 -4.68 -4.44 9.15
CA GLY A 102 -5.70 -5.10 9.98
C GLY A 102 -6.65 -6.04 9.22
N VAL A 103 -6.58 -6.07 7.89
CA VAL A 103 -7.22 -7.07 7.02
C VAL A 103 -6.17 -7.82 6.22
N ASN A 104 -6.47 -9.06 5.83
CA ASN A 104 -5.67 -9.78 4.83
C ASN A 104 -6.41 -9.83 3.50
N TYR A 105 -5.70 -9.70 2.38
CA TYR A 105 -6.30 -9.72 1.04
C TYR A 105 -5.28 -10.07 -0.04
N GLU A 106 -5.77 -10.46 -1.21
CA GLU A 106 -4.91 -10.74 -2.36
C GLU A 106 -5.38 -9.96 -3.59
N TYR A 107 -4.44 -9.63 -4.47
CA TYR A 107 -4.73 -9.06 -5.78
C TYR A 107 -4.52 -10.09 -6.89
N ASP A 108 -5.57 -10.39 -7.64
CA ASP A 108 -5.51 -11.14 -8.89
C ASP A 108 -5.16 -10.21 -10.05
N LEU A 109 -3.87 -10.19 -10.43
CA LEU A 109 -3.37 -9.33 -11.50
C LEU A 109 -3.69 -9.84 -12.91
N THR A 110 -4.26 -11.04 -13.05
CA THR A 110 -4.67 -11.55 -14.37
C THR A 110 -5.92 -10.84 -14.90
N LYS A 111 -6.64 -10.15 -14.02
CA LYS A 111 -7.84 -9.37 -14.33
C LYS A 111 -7.49 -7.90 -14.63
N PRO A 112 -8.25 -7.20 -15.49
CA PRO A 112 -8.05 -5.77 -15.72
C PRO A 112 -8.34 -4.95 -14.45
N ALA A 113 -7.77 -3.75 -14.32
CA ALA A 113 -8.06 -2.89 -13.17
C ALA A 113 -9.54 -2.48 -13.17
N ARG A 114 -10.20 -2.56 -12.00
CA ARG A 114 -11.61 -2.17 -11.87
C ARG A 114 -11.80 -0.66 -12.06
N TYR A 115 -10.88 0.12 -11.51
CA TYR A 115 -10.86 1.58 -11.51
C TYR A 115 -9.65 2.13 -12.25
N ASP A 116 -9.74 3.36 -12.76
CA ASP A 116 -8.58 4.12 -13.24
C ASP A 116 -7.78 4.76 -12.09
N GLY A 117 -6.68 5.46 -12.39
CA GLY A 117 -5.88 6.18 -11.39
C GLY A 117 -6.60 7.33 -10.68
N GLU A 118 -7.78 7.70 -11.19
CA GLU A 118 -8.69 8.63 -10.56
C GLU A 118 -9.85 7.98 -9.79
N CYS A 119 -9.76 6.66 -9.54
CA CYS A 119 -10.77 5.89 -8.82
C CYS A 119 -12.15 5.94 -9.50
N LYS A 120 -12.19 6.20 -10.81
CA LYS A 120 -13.40 6.13 -11.61
C LYS A 120 -13.57 4.71 -12.13
N LEU A 121 -14.78 4.17 -11.99
CA LEU A 121 -15.10 2.81 -12.41
C LEU A 121 -14.99 2.68 -13.94
N ILE A 122 -14.14 1.76 -14.41
CA ILE A 122 -13.90 1.51 -15.84
C ILE A 122 -14.17 0.07 -16.26
N ASN A 123 -14.04 -0.90 -15.34
CA ASN A 123 -14.33 -2.32 -15.60
C ASN A 123 -15.27 -2.89 -14.51
N PRO A 124 -16.59 -2.69 -14.63
CA PRO A 124 -17.58 -3.07 -13.59
C PRO A 124 -17.63 -4.56 -13.24
N GLU A 125 -17.20 -5.43 -14.15
CA GLU A 125 -17.18 -6.89 -13.94
C GLU A 125 -15.81 -7.38 -13.41
N SER A 126 -14.82 -6.49 -13.31
CA SER A 126 -13.49 -6.85 -12.81
C SER A 126 -13.40 -6.68 -11.30
N HIS A 127 -12.79 -7.66 -10.65
CA HIS A 127 -12.51 -7.68 -9.22
C HIS A 127 -11.13 -8.30 -8.99
N ARG A 128 -10.14 -7.48 -8.65
CA ARG A 128 -8.80 -7.96 -8.33
C ARG A 128 -8.70 -8.37 -6.87
N VAL A 129 -9.46 -7.74 -5.98
CA VAL A 129 -9.43 -8.04 -4.54
C VAL A 129 -10.18 -9.33 -4.27
N VAL A 130 -9.42 -10.35 -3.87
CA VAL A 130 -9.93 -11.65 -3.45
C VAL A 130 -9.44 -12.00 -2.05
N ASN A 131 -10.07 -13.00 -1.43
CA ASN A 131 -9.67 -13.51 -0.11
C ASN A 131 -9.57 -12.42 0.98
N LEU A 132 -10.42 -11.38 0.89
CA LEU A 132 -10.48 -10.30 1.87
C LEU A 132 -11.04 -10.81 3.21
N THR A 133 -10.21 -10.80 4.24
CA THR A 133 -10.54 -11.30 5.58
C THR A 133 -10.17 -10.32 6.67
N TYR A 134 -10.95 -10.30 7.74
CA TYR A 134 -10.66 -9.60 8.99
C TYR A 134 -10.63 -10.63 10.13
N GLN A 135 -9.54 -10.66 10.90
CA GLN A 135 -9.32 -11.67 11.96
C GLN A 135 -9.56 -13.12 11.48
N GLY A 136 -9.12 -13.43 10.25
CA GLY A 136 -9.24 -14.75 9.64
C GLY A 136 -10.64 -15.11 9.12
N LYS A 137 -11.62 -14.22 9.21
CA LYS A 137 -12.98 -14.44 8.68
C LYS A 137 -13.22 -13.58 7.43
N PRO A 138 -13.96 -14.06 6.41
CA PRO A 138 -14.36 -13.23 5.28
C PRO A 138 -15.04 -11.95 5.75
N VAL A 139 -14.67 -10.81 5.14
CA VAL A 139 -15.32 -9.53 5.45
C VAL A 139 -16.78 -9.57 5.01
N ASP A 140 -17.69 -9.32 5.95
CA ASP A 140 -19.11 -9.09 5.64
C ASP A 140 -19.24 -7.72 4.94
N PRO A 141 -19.85 -7.65 3.73
CA PRO A 141 -20.09 -6.39 3.03
C PRO A 141 -20.79 -5.31 3.86
N LYS A 142 -21.59 -5.70 4.86
CA LYS A 142 -22.34 -4.81 5.74
C LYS A 142 -21.62 -4.45 7.04
N ALA A 143 -20.51 -5.09 7.37
CA ALA A 143 -19.74 -4.76 8.56
C ALA A 143 -19.24 -3.31 8.49
N GLU A 144 -19.25 -2.60 9.62
CA GLU A 144 -18.76 -1.23 9.70
C GLU A 144 -17.33 -1.22 10.26
N PHE A 145 -16.41 -0.64 9.49
CA PHE A 145 -15.02 -0.44 9.86
C PHE A 145 -14.76 1.03 10.14
N LEU A 146 -13.87 1.27 11.11
CA LEU A 146 -13.26 2.56 11.34
C LEU A 146 -11.85 2.53 10.80
N ILE A 147 -11.58 3.36 9.80
CA ILE A 147 -10.32 3.39 9.09
C ILE A 147 -9.62 4.68 9.46
N ALA A 148 -8.53 4.57 10.22
CA ALA A 148 -7.61 5.66 10.48
C ALA A 148 -6.83 5.98 9.20
N THR A 149 -6.93 7.22 8.73
CA THR A 149 -6.27 7.71 7.53
C THR A 149 -5.90 9.18 7.72
N ASN A 150 -5.65 9.89 6.63
CA ASN A 150 -5.27 11.29 6.65
C ASN A 150 -6.35 12.20 6.03
N ASN A 151 -6.27 13.49 6.32
CA ASN A 151 -7.24 14.47 5.83
C ASN A 151 -7.32 14.53 4.29
N TYR A 152 -6.21 14.39 3.55
CA TYR A 152 -6.24 14.36 2.08
C TYR A 152 -7.13 13.23 1.55
N ARG A 153 -6.98 12.02 2.07
CA ARG A 153 -7.78 10.86 1.66
C ARG A 153 -9.23 10.96 2.14
N ALA A 154 -9.43 11.33 3.40
CA ALA A 154 -10.74 11.39 4.03
C ALA A 154 -11.64 12.44 3.38
N TYR A 155 -11.14 13.65 3.15
CA TYR A 155 -11.92 14.75 2.55
C TYR A 155 -11.97 14.69 1.01
N GLY A 156 -11.03 13.97 0.38
CA GLY A 156 -10.93 13.92 -1.09
C GLY A 156 -12.14 13.29 -1.81
N ASN A 157 -12.98 12.51 -1.10
CA ASN A 157 -14.21 11.86 -1.62
C ASN A 157 -14.02 11.10 -2.95
N LYS A 158 -12.78 10.67 -3.21
CA LYS A 158 -12.37 9.99 -4.44
C LYS A 158 -12.44 8.47 -4.28
N PHE A 159 -12.08 7.98 -3.10
CA PHE A 159 -12.09 6.56 -2.78
C PHE A 159 -13.46 6.17 -2.19
N PRO A 160 -13.99 4.99 -2.53
CA PRO A 160 -15.17 4.44 -1.86
C PRO A 160 -14.99 4.43 -0.34
N GLY A 161 -15.99 4.90 0.41
CA GLY A 161 -15.90 5.00 1.88
C GLY A 161 -15.20 6.26 2.40
N THR A 162 -14.88 7.24 1.54
CA THR A 162 -14.39 8.57 1.96
C THR A 162 -15.38 9.70 1.61
N GLY A 163 -15.06 10.92 2.03
CA GLY A 163 -15.92 12.12 1.95
C GLY A 163 -16.56 12.47 3.30
N ASP A 164 -17.02 13.71 3.45
CA ASP A 164 -17.49 14.29 4.73
C ASP A 164 -18.48 13.41 5.48
N LYS A 165 -19.41 12.76 4.77
CA LYS A 165 -20.43 11.87 5.35
C LYS A 165 -19.86 10.63 6.04
N HIS A 166 -18.62 10.25 5.71
CA HIS A 166 -17.94 9.10 6.29
C HIS A 166 -17.08 9.49 7.49
N ILE A 167 -16.75 10.76 7.67
CA ILE A 167 -15.84 11.20 8.74
C ILE A 167 -16.55 11.10 10.09
N VAL A 168 -15.95 10.35 11.01
CA VAL A 168 -16.47 10.19 12.38
C VAL A 168 -15.56 10.81 13.43
N TYR A 169 -14.32 11.12 13.07
CA TYR A 169 -13.38 11.84 13.92
C TYR A 169 -12.32 12.54 13.05
N ALA A 170 -11.98 13.76 13.40
CA ALA A 170 -10.88 14.52 12.79
C ALA A 170 -10.02 15.11 13.90
N SER A 171 -8.75 14.73 13.93
CA SER A 171 -7.76 15.28 14.87
C SER A 171 -7.15 16.55 14.29
N PRO A 172 -6.81 17.57 15.12
CA PRO A 172 -5.93 18.65 14.71
C PRO A 172 -4.46 18.20 14.55
N ASP A 173 -4.10 17.03 15.06
CA ASP A 173 -2.71 16.57 15.12
C ASP A 173 -2.23 16.07 13.76
N GLU A 174 -1.04 16.52 13.36
CA GLU A 174 -0.37 16.05 12.15
C GLU A 174 0.08 14.59 12.29
N SER A 175 -0.13 13.79 11.25
CA SER A 175 0.26 12.37 11.18
C SER A 175 1.76 12.19 11.45
N ARG A 176 2.59 13.13 10.99
CA ARG A 176 4.03 13.14 11.27
C ARG A 176 4.33 13.31 12.76
N GLN A 177 3.61 14.21 13.44
CA GLN A 177 3.79 14.44 14.87
C GLN A 177 3.34 13.23 15.67
N ILE A 178 2.18 12.65 15.33
CA ILE A 178 1.68 11.39 15.92
C ILE A 178 2.72 10.27 15.76
N LEU A 179 3.31 10.12 14.57
CA LEU A 179 4.35 9.12 14.32
C LEU A 179 5.62 9.37 15.15
N ALA A 180 6.06 10.63 15.24
CA ALA A 180 7.22 11.00 16.05
C ALA A 180 7.00 10.71 17.54
N ASP A 181 5.81 11.05 18.05
CA ASP A 181 5.42 10.81 19.44
C ASP A 181 5.30 9.30 19.74
N TYR A 182 4.73 8.52 18.81
CA TYR A 182 4.70 7.06 18.91
C TYR A 182 6.12 6.47 18.98
N ILE A 183 7.02 6.90 18.10
CA ILE A 183 8.41 6.42 18.08
C ILE A 183 9.12 6.75 19.39
N LYS A 184 8.94 7.99 19.88
CA LYS A 184 9.51 8.45 21.14
C LYS A 184 9.00 7.63 22.32
N ALA A 185 7.69 7.58 22.50
CA ALA A 185 7.06 6.88 23.63
C ALA A 185 7.40 5.37 23.64
N THR A 186 7.39 4.74 22.46
CA THR A 186 7.75 3.32 22.33
C THR A 186 9.22 3.08 22.62
N SER A 187 10.12 3.95 22.11
CA SER A 187 11.55 3.83 22.40
C SER A 187 11.87 4.06 23.89
N GLU A 188 11.19 5.00 24.56
CA GLU A 188 11.35 5.26 26.00
C GLU A 188 10.87 4.07 26.84
N LYS A 189 9.77 3.42 26.42
CA LYS A 189 9.16 2.30 27.14
C LYS A 189 9.85 0.95 26.87
N GLU A 190 10.21 0.68 25.62
CA GLU A 190 10.62 -0.64 25.12
C GLU A 190 12.09 -0.66 24.68
N GLY A 191 12.78 0.47 24.77
CA GLY A 191 14.20 0.64 24.40
C GLY A 191 14.43 0.82 22.89
N SER A 192 13.48 0.42 22.04
CA SER A 192 13.55 0.59 20.59
C SER A 192 12.17 0.45 19.94
N VAL A 193 12.05 0.93 18.70
CA VAL A 193 10.93 0.60 17.80
C VAL A 193 11.44 -0.43 16.79
N ASN A 194 10.69 -1.51 16.60
CA ASN A 194 11.06 -2.58 15.68
C ASN A 194 9.86 -2.93 14.78
N PRO A 195 9.61 -2.13 13.73
CA PRO A 195 8.48 -2.37 12.84
C PRO A 195 8.76 -3.60 11.97
N ASN A 196 7.75 -4.43 11.76
CA ASN A 196 7.83 -5.54 10.81
C ASN A 196 6.56 -5.58 9.98
N ALA A 197 6.70 -5.79 8.67
CA ALA A 197 5.57 -6.05 7.81
C ALA A 197 4.98 -7.43 8.17
N ASP A 198 3.69 -7.47 8.45
CA ASP A 198 2.93 -8.69 8.73
C ASP A 198 2.56 -9.47 7.45
N LYS A 199 2.81 -8.86 6.28
CA LYS A 199 2.51 -9.41 4.94
C LYS A 199 1.02 -9.67 4.77
N ASN A 200 0.19 -8.78 5.30
CA ASN A 200 -1.26 -8.88 5.22
C ASN A 200 -1.81 -8.93 3.79
N TRP A 201 -1.05 -8.48 2.78
CA TRP A 201 -1.47 -8.61 1.39
C TRP A 201 -0.43 -9.29 0.48
N ARG A 202 -0.94 -9.86 -0.61
CA ARG A 202 -0.12 -10.53 -1.63
C ARG A 202 -0.77 -10.51 -3.01
N PHE A 203 -0.07 -10.99 -4.02
CA PHE A 203 -0.65 -11.33 -5.31
C PHE A 203 -1.13 -12.78 -5.28
N VAL A 204 -2.22 -13.05 -5.99
CA VAL A 204 -2.62 -14.42 -6.29
C VAL A 204 -1.53 -15.06 -7.17
N PRO A 205 -1.07 -16.28 -6.84
CA PRO A 205 -0.06 -16.95 -7.66
C PRO A 205 -0.51 -17.13 -9.12
N ILE A 206 0.36 -16.77 -10.06
CA ILE A 206 0.16 -17.00 -11.50
C ILE A 206 0.96 -18.24 -11.89
N THR A 207 0.27 -19.35 -12.10
CA THR A 207 0.87 -20.66 -12.42
C THR A 207 0.60 -21.08 -13.87
N GLY A 208 1.41 -21.99 -14.41
CA GLY A 208 1.18 -22.60 -15.72
C GLY A 208 2.00 -21.98 -16.87
N ASN A 209 2.81 -20.96 -16.58
CA ASN A 209 3.81 -20.44 -17.51
C ASN A 209 5.16 -20.22 -16.80
N ASP A 210 6.10 -21.14 -16.98
CA ASP A 210 7.45 -21.07 -16.40
C ASP A 210 8.33 -19.96 -17.02
N LYS A 211 7.86 -19.33 -18.11
CA LYS A 211 8.53 -18.22 -18.80
C LYS A 211 7.88 -16.87 -18.53
N LEU A 212 6.92 -16.81 -17.60
CA LEU A 212 6.29 -15.55 -17.22
C LEU A 212 7.36 -14.55 -16.78
N ASP A 213 7.35 -13.37 -17.39
CA ASP A 213 8.36 -12.35 -17.17
C ASP A 213 7.73 -11.04 -16.69
N VAL A 214 7.60 -10.88 -15.38
CA VAL A 214 7.10 -9.67 -14.75
C VAL A 214 8.26 -8.83 -14.23
N ARG A 215 8.28 -7.55 -14.60
CA ARG A 215 9.33 -6.58 -14.27
C ARG A 215 8.86 -5.57 -13.24
N PHE A 216 9.69 -5.30 -12.24
CA PHE A 216 9.45 -4.30 -11.20
C PHE A 216 10.64 -3.36 -11.08
N GLU A 217 10.39 -2.06 -11.20
CA GLU A 217 11.39 -1.00 -11.06
C GLU A 217 11.48 -0.50 -9.61
N THR A 218 12.70 -0.40 -9.08
CA THR A 218 12.96 0.06 -7.70
C THR A 218 14.31 0.78 -7.57
N SER A 219 14.64 1.23 -6.36
CA SER A 219 15.91 1.88 -6.02
C SER A 219 17.11 1.03 -6.49
N PRO A 220 18.12 1.64 -7.15
CA PRO A 220 19.33 0.95 -7.58
C PRO A 220 20.38 0.82 -6.47
N SER A 221 20.09 1.26 -5.23
CA SER A 221 21.06 1.27 -4.15
C SER A 221 21.45 -0.15 -3.71
N GLU A 222 22.70 -0.33 -3.29
CA GLU A 222 23.16 -1.60 -2.69
C GLU A 222 22.32 -1.97 -1.45
N GLN A 223 21.87 -0.96 -0.71
CA GLN A 223 20.99 -1.12 0.44
C GLN A 223 19.63 -1.70 0.04
N ALA A 224 19.01 -1.20 -1.03
CA ALA A 224 17.78 -1.76 -1.56
C ALA A 224 17.98 -3.19 -2.07
N ALA A 225 19.08 -3.47 -2.78
CA ALA A 225 19.41 -4.81 -3.24
C ALA A 225 19.57 -5.81 -2.07
N LYS A 226 20.26 -5.41 -0.99
CA LYS A 226 20.38 -6.19 0.23
C LYS A 226 19.03 -6.42 0.92
N PHE A 227 18.21 -5.38 1.03
CA PHE A 227 16.87 -5.49 1.60
C PHE A 227 16.01 -6.49 0.81
N ILE A 228 16.02 -6.42 -0.52
CA ILE A 228 15.30 -7.36 -1.39
C ILE A 228 15.80 -8.79 -1.15
N ALA A 229 17.11 -9.02 -1.15
CA ALA A 229 17.68 -10.35 -0.93
C ALA A 229 17.30 -10.96 0.43
N GLU A 230 17.17 -10.14 1.48
CA GLU A 230 16.87 -10.59 2.84
C GLU A 230 15.37 -10.65 3.17
N LYS A 231 14.54 -9.80 2.55
CA LYS A 231 13.18 -9.52 3.00
C LYS A 231 12.09 -9.62 1.93
N ALA A 232 12.43 -9.80 0.65
CA ALA A 232 11.42 -9.88 -0.39
C ALA A 232 10.41 -11.01 -0.11
N GLN A 233 9.13 -10.71 -0.38
CA GLN A 233 8.04 -11.67 -0.23
C GLN A 233 8.02 -12.70 -1.37
N TYR A 234 8.56 -12.31 -2.53
CA TYR A 234 8.67 -13.13 -3.72
C TYR A 234 10.14 -13.28 -4.11
N PRO A 235 10.53 -14.39 -4.77
CA PRO A 235 11.83 -14.45 -5.41
C PRO A 235 11.97 -13.30 -6.43
N MET A 236 13.07 -12.56 -6.31
CA MET A 236 13.36 -11.43 -7.20
C MET A 236 14.80 -11.53 -7.70
N LYS A 237 14.99 -11.28 -9.00
CA LYS A 237 16.30 -11.28 -9.64
C LYS A 237 16.50 -9.97 -10.40
N GLN A 238 17.56 -9.24 -10.11
CA GLN A 238 17.90 -8.06 -10.89
C GLN A 238 18.29 -8.48 -12.32
N VAL A 239 17.68 -7.83 -13.31
CA VAL A 239 17.90 -8.11 -14.73
C VAL A 239 18.49 -6.93 -15.49
N GLY A 240 18.59 -5.76 -14.85
CA GLY A 240 19.28 -4.61 -15.40
C GLY A 240 18.93 -3.32 -14.66
N THR A 241 19.12 -2.23 -15.39
CA THR A 241 18.74 -0.88 -15.01
C THR A 241 18.04 -0.25 -16.22
N ASP A 242 17.00 0.52 -16.00
CA ASP A 242 16.34 1.24 -17.08
C ASP A 242 17.07 2.55 -17.45
N GLU A 243 16.55 3.24 -18.45
CA GLU A 243 17.10 4.50 -18.97
C GLU A 243 17.10 5.68 -17.99
N ILE A 244 16.29 5.61 -16.93
CA ILE A 244 16.18 6.63 -15.89
C ILE A 244 17.12 6.32 -14.72
N GLY A 245 17.54 5.07 -14.59
CA GLY A 245 18.46 4.60 -13.55
C GLY A 245 17.80 3.75 -12.47
N PHE A 246 16.53 3.34 -12.62
CA PHE A 246 15.93 2.38 -11.68
C PHE A 246 16.52 1.00 -11.92
N ALA A 247 16.79 0.27 -10.85
CA ALA A 247 17.07 -1.15 -10.97
C ALA A 247 15.78 -1.89 -11.38
N VAL A 248 15.91 -2.76 -12.37
CA VAL A 248 14.80 -3.57 -12.88
C VAL A 248 14.97 -5.00 -12.36
N TYR A 249 13.99 -5.49 -11.62
CA TYR A 249 13.93 -6.84 -11.11
C TYR A 249 12.88 -7.66 -11.85
N GLN A 250 13.21 -8.89 -12.21
CA GLN A 250 12.22 -9.92 -12.48
C GLN A 250 11.65 -10.42 -11.16
N ILE A 251 10.33 -10.49 -11.04
CA ILE A 251 9.61 -11.02 -9.88
C ILE A 251 8.90 -12.33 -10.24
N ASP A 252 9.09 -13.36 -9.42
CA ASP A 252 8.41 -14.65 -9.57
C ASP A 252 7.05 -14.61 -8.87
N LEU A 253 5.99 -14.44 -9.66
CA LEU A 253 4.61 -14.44 -9.20
C LEU A 253 3.97 -15.83 -9.13
N SER A 254 4.73 -16.92 -9.34
CA SER A 254 4.20 -18.29 -9.16
C SER A 254 4.12 -18.74 -7.70
N LYS A 255 4.64 -17.92 -6.77
CA LYS A 255 4.82 -18.24 -5.34
C LYS A 255 3.79 -17.59 -4.44
#